data_AF-A0AAW2TTQ5-F1
#
_entry.id   AF-A0AAW2TTQ5-F1
#
_cell.length_a   1.000
_cell.length_b   1.000
_cell.length_c   1.000
_cell.angle_alpha   90.00
_cell.angle_beta   90.00
_cell.angle_gamma   90.00
#
_symmetry.space_group_name_H-M   'P 1'
#
loop_
_entity.id
_entity.type
_entity.pdbx_description
1 polymer ?
#
loop_
_entity_poly.entity_id
_entity_poly.type
_entity_poly.pdbx_seq_one_letter_code
_entity_poly.pdbx_strand_id
1 'polypeptide(L)'
;MAAGHIREIQFPEWLSNVLLVPKPGGKWRMCIDFRDLNKVCPKDFYSLPQIDQLEDSISGCELLRMMDASQGYHQIMLAPEDRKKVSFITSESTFCYVAMPFAKERWRHLSEARG
;
A
#
# COMPACT_ATOMS: atom_id res chain seq x y z
N MET A 1 7.09 13.21 6.27
CA MET A 1 7.42 13.09 7.71
C MET A 1 6.25 13.43 8.63
N ALA A 2 5.54 14.55 8.43
CA ALA A 2 4.47 15.00 9.36
C ALA A 2 3.32 13.99 9.62
N ALA A 3 3.01 13.10 8.68
CA ALA A 3 1.95 12.08 8.83
C ALA A 3 2.45 10.72 9.36
N GLY A 4 3.74 10.54 9.64
CA GLY A 4 4.28 9.29 10.22
C GLY A 4 4.36 8.07 9.29
N HIS A 5 3.94 8.17 8.02
CA HIS A 5 3.92 7.02 7.10
C HIS A 5 5.28 6.62 6.51
N ILE A 6 6.29 7.50 6.58
CA ILE A 6 7.64 7.26 6.04
C ILE A 6 8.71 7.68 7.05
N ARG A 7 9.86 7.01 6.99
CA ARG A 7 11.02 7.21 7.86
C ARG A 7 12.30 7.19 7.02
N GLU A 8 13.32 7.93 7.43
CA GLU A 8 14.64 7.87 6.80
C GLU A 8 15.36 6.54 7.11
N ILE A 9 16.14 6.03 6.15
CA ILE A 9 16.89 4.78 6.26
C ILE A 9 18.25 4.86 5.58
N GLN A 10 19.29 4.35 6.24
CA GLN A 10 20.65 4.30 5.69
C GLN A 10 20.93 3.03 4.88
N PHE A 11 20.38 1.88 5.33
CA PHE A 11 20.66 0.56 4.75
C PHE A 11 19.35 -0.12 4.32
N PRO A 12 18.82 0.21 3.14
CA PRO A 12 17.63 -0.44 2.59
C PRO A 12 17.98 -1.85 2.04
N GLU A 13 17.00 -2.76 2.09
CA GLU A 13 17.11 -4.08 1.44
C GLU A 13 16.70 -4.00 -0.04
N TRP A 14 15.78 -3.08 -0.34
CA TRP A 14 15.33 -2.79 -1.69
C TRP A 14 15.30 -1.29 -1.92
N LEU A 15 15.59 -0.84 -3.14
CA LEU A 15 15.55 0.58 -3.50
C LEU A 15 14.70 0.81 -4.74
N SER A 16 13.60 1.54 -4.57
CA SER A 16 12.68 1.90 -5.65
C SER A 16 12.82 3.37 -6.04
N ASN A 17 12.55 3.68 -7.31
CA ASN A 17 12.58 5.06 -7.79
C ASN A 17 11.26 5.80 -7.51
N VAL A 18 11.36 7.11 -7.34
CA VAL A 18 10.22 8.02 -7.27
C VAL A 18 9.90 8.53 -8.67
N LEU A 19 8.61 8.44 -9.04
CA LEU A 19 8.04 8.98 -10.26
C LEU A 19 7.06 10.10 -9.88
N LEU A 20 7.23 11.28 -10.47
CA LEU A 20 6.29 12.38 -10.34
C LEU A 20 5.31 12.33 -11.51
N VAL A 21 4.03 12.13 -11.20
CA VAL A 21 2.97 12.01 -12.19
C VAL A 21 2.04 13.22 -12.10
N PRO A 22 1.80 13.95 -13.20
CA PRO A 22 0.86 15.06 -13.20
C PRO A 22 -0.57 14.54 -13.09
N LYS A 23 -1.39 15.17 -12.26
CA LYS A 23 -2.81 14.88 -12.08
C LYS A 23 -3.64 15.91 -12.86
N PRO A 24 -4.79 15.53 -13.44
CA PRO A 24 -5.77 16.50 -13.94
C PRO A 24 -6.09 17.53 -12.84
N GLY A 25 -6.00 18.82 -13.17
CA GLY A 25 -6.12 19.91 -12.20
C GLY A 25 -4.79 20.46 -11.67
N GLY A 26 -3.65 20.12 -12.30
CA GLY A 26 -2.35 20.79 -12.08
C GLY A 26 -1.60 20.36 -10.81
N LYS A 27 -2.17 19.45 -10.01
CA LYS A 27 -1.49 18.86 -8.84
C LYS A 27 -0.56 17.74 -9.28
N TRP A 28 0.54 17.52 -8.55
CA TRP A 28 1.43 16.38 -8.76
C TRP A 28 1.12 15.24 -7.79
N ARG A 29 1.31 14.01 -8.24
CA ARG A 29 1.27 12.80 -7.42
C ARG A 29 2.65 12.15 -7.42
N MET A 30 3.15 11.88 -6.23
CA MET A 30 4.32 11.03 -6.03
C MET A 30 3.91 9.57 -6.15
N CYS A 31 4.57 8.83 -7.03
CA CYS A 31 4.38 7.40 -7.25
C CYS A 31 5.71 6.70 -7.05
N ILE A 32 5.73 5.58 -6.32
CA ILE A 32 6.93 4.77 -6.17
C ILE A 32 6.87 3.61 -7.16
N ASP A 33 7.95 3.42 -7.91
CA ASP A 33 8.03 2.34 -8.88
C ASP A 33 8.39 1.01 -8.22
N PHE A 34 7.37 0.33 -7.71
CA PHE A 34 7.53 -1.00 -7.11
C PHE A 34 7.48 -2.14 -8.14
N ARG A 35 7.66 -1.91 -9.44
CA ARG A 35 7.49 -2.97 -10.46
C ARG A 35 8.38 -4.18 -10.23
N ASP A 36 9.66 -3.96 -9.90
CA ASP A 36 10.59 -5.06 -9.70
C ASP A 36 10.37 -5.78 -8.37
N LEU A 37 10.05 -5.03 -7.31
CA LEU A 37 9.67 -5.60 -6.02
C LEU A 37 8.40 -6.46 -6.15
N ASN A 38 7.41 -5.99 -6.90
CA ASN A 38 6.19 -6.76 -7.19
C ASN A 38 6.45 -8.08 -7.92
N LYS A 39 7.50 -8.19 -8.74
CA LYS A 39 7.83 -9.43 -9.46
C LYS A 39 8.33 -10.51 -8.53
N VAL A 40 9.10 -10.13 -7.50
CA VAL A 40 9.69 -11.06 -6.53
C VAL A 40 8.78 -11.30 -5.32
N CYS A 41 7.83 -10.39 -5.05
CA CYS A 41 6.83 -10.60 -4.01
C CYS A 41 5.90 -11.78 -4.36
N PRO A 42 5.67 -12.71 -3.42
CA PRO A 42 4.71 -13.79 -3.61
C PRO A 42 3.33 -13.20 -3.90
N LYS A 43 2.57 -13.88 -4.77
CA LYS A 43 1.16 -13.54 -4.97
C LYS A 43 0.39 -13.88 -3.70
N ASP A 44 -0.45 -12.95 -3.27
CA ASP A 44 -1.46 -13.24 -2.25
C ASP A 44 -2.59 -14.07 -2.89
N PHE A 45 -3.02 -15.13 -2.21
CA PHE A 45 -4.11 -16.01 -2.64
C PHE A 45 -5.42 -15.74 -1.88
N TYR A 46 -5.51 -14.59 -1.21
CA TYR A 46 -6.76 -14.19 -0.57
C TYR A 46 -7.88 -14.07 -1.62
N SER A 47 -8.85 -14.97 -1.53
CA SER A 47 -10.03 -14.92 -2.38
C SER A 47 -10.95 -13.83 -1.85
N LEU A 48 -11.12 -12.75 -2.61
CA LEU A 48 -12.22 -11.83 -2.37
C LEU A 48 -13.53 -12.61 -2.52
N PRO A 49 -14.54 -12.36 -1.67
CA PRO A 49 -15.85 -12.99 -1.81
C PRO A 49 -16.38 -12.75 -3.22
N GLN A 50 -16.95 -13.80 -3.82
CA GLN A 50 -17.58 -13.68 -5.13
C GLN A 50 -18.80 -12.75 -5.03
N ILE A 51 -19.14 -12.09 -6.13
CA ILE A 51 -20.24 -11.11 -6.18
C ILE A 51 -21.54 -11.74 -5.67
N ASP A 52 -21.84 -12.97 -6.11
CA ASP A 52 -23.05 -13.70 -5.68
C ASP A 52 -23.13 -13.89 -4.16
N GLN A 53 -21.99 -14.20 -3.52
CA GLN A 53 -21.92 -14.33 -2.06
C GLN A 53 -22.16 -12.99 -1.35
N LEU A 54 -21.69 -11.90 -1.96
CA LEU A 54 -21.92 -10.56 -1.42
C LEU A 54 -23.39 -10.16 -1.58
N GLU A 55 -24.00 -10.43 -2.73
CA GLU A 55 -25.42 -10.15 -3.00
C GLU A 55 -26.34 -10.91 -2.04
N ASP A 56 -26.09 -12.20 -1.82
CA ASP A 56 -26.82 -13.00 -0.85
C ASP A 56 -26.68 -12.42 0.57
N SER A 57 -25.48 -11.95 0.93
CA SER A 57 -25.22 -11.39 2.27
C SER A 57 -25.92 -10.06 2.54
N ILE A 58 -26.22 -9.28 1.50
CA ILE A 58 -26.92 -8.00 1.61
C ILE A 58 -28.43 -8.11 1.30
N SER A 59 -28.88 -9.27 0.83
CA SER A 59 -30.29 -9.55 0.54
C SER A 59 -31.12 -9.41 1.82
N GLY A 60 -32.17 -8.59 1.77
CA GLY A 60 -33.04 -8.32 2.91
C GLY A 60 -32.52 -7.23 3.88
N CYS A 61 -31.37 -6.61 3.61
CA CYS A 61 -30.96 -5.42 4.34
C CYS A 61 -31.83 -4.21 3.96
N GLU A 62 -32.56 -3.65 4.93
CA GLU A 62 -33.40 -2.45 4.73
C GLU A 62 -32.58 -1.18 4.45
N LEU A 63 -31.28 -1.18 4.80
CA LEU A 63 -30.39 -0.05 4.62
C LEU A 63 -28.95 -0.48 4.37
N LEU A 64 -28.38 -0.02 3.26
CA LEU A 64 -26.96 -0.15 2.94
C LEU A 64 -26.27 1.21 3.05
N ARG A 65 -25.07 1.22 3.64
CA ARG A 65 -24.23 2.42 3.73
C ARG A 65 -22.90 2.14 3.05
N MET A 66 -22.55 2.97 2.06
CA MET A 66 -21.24 2.91 1.41
C MET A 66 -20.27 3.85 2.13
N MET A 67 -19.15 3.32 2.57
CA MET A 67 -18.07 4.09 3.20
C MET A 67 -16.88 4.19 2.24
N ASP A 68 -16.29 5.37 2.12
CA ASP A 68 -15.06 5.53 1.32
C ASP A 68 -13.83 5.19 2.18
N ALA A 69 -13.10 4.16 1.76
CA ALA A 69 -11.84 3.73 2.36
C ALA A 69 -10.64 3.96 1.41
N SER A 70 -10.72 4.94 0.52
CA SER A 70 -9.68 5.25 -0.49
C SER A 70 -8.27 5.50 0.09
N GLN A 71 -8.16 5.89 1.35
CA GLN A 71 -6.89 6.10 2.08
C GLN A 71 -6.58 5.00 3.11
N GLY A 72 -7.37 3.92 3.14
CA GLY A 72 -7.28 2.88 4.16
C GLY A 72 -5.92 2.18 4.22
N TYR A 73 -5.21 2.09 3.09
CA TYR A 73 -3.86 1.48 3.05
C TYR A 73 -2.89 2.12 4.04
N HIS A 74 -2.91 3.45 4.15
CA HIS A 74 -1.99 4.18 5.03
C HIS A 74 -2.27 3.99 6.53
N GLN A 75 -3.37 3.32 6.88
CA GLN A 75 -3.69 2.94 8.26
C GLN A 75 -3.14 1.55 8.63
N ILE A 76 -2.72 0.75 7.65
CA ILE A 76 -2.16 -0.58 7.86
C ILE A 76 -0.66 -0.44 8.06
N MET A 77 -0.16 -0.82 9.23
CA MET A 77 1.26 -0.74 9.56
C MET A 77 2.04 -1.89 8.92
N LEU A 78 3.23 -1.60 8.41
CA LEU A 78 4.16 -2.60 7.89
C LEU A 78 4.93 -3.26 9.02
N ALA A 79 5.10 -4.58 8.94
CA ALA A 79 5.93 -5.36 9.86
C ALA A 79 7.33 -4.73 9.93
N PRO A 80 7.89 -4.50 11.14
CA PRO A 80 9.17 -3.81 11.30
C PRO A 80 10.30 -4.39 10.43
N GLU A 81 10.32 -5.70 10.25
CA GLU A 81 11.26 -6.43 9.41
C GLU A 81 11.10 -6.15 7.91
N ASP A 82 9.89 -5.84 7.44
CA ASP A 82 9.59 -5.64 6.02
C ASP A 82 9.73 -4.19 5.58
N ARG A 83 9.75 -3.23 6.51
CA ARG A 83 9.87 -1.79 6.19
C ARG A 83 11.07 -1.51 5.29
N LYS A 84 12.21 -2.18 5.52
CA LYS A 84 13.44 -2.02 4.71
C LYS A 84 13.30 -2.47 3.26
N LYS A 85 12.36 -3.39 2.99
CA LYS A 85 12.02 -3.86 1.65
C LYS A 85 11.17 -2.83 0.91
N VAL A 86 10.47 -1.96 1.63
CA VAL A 86 9.59 -0.94 1.04
C VAL A 86 10.28 0.43 1.09
N SER A 87 11.47 0.52 0.50
CA SER A 87 12.27 1.77 0.48
C SER A 87 12.36 2.40 -0.90
N PHE A 88 12.55 3.72 -0.92
CA PHE A 88 12.67 4.54 -2.12
C PHE A 88 13.70 5.65 -1.93
N ILE A 89 14.28 6.08 -3.05
CA ILE A 89 15.29 7.14 -3.09
C ILE A 89 14.70 8.45 -3.63
N THR A 90 15.04 9.55 -2.97
CA THR A 90 14.82 10.92 -3.45
C THR A 90 16.17 11.55 -3.82
N SER A 91 16.18 12.75 -4.38
CA SER A 91 17.42 13.45 -4.72
C SER A 91 18.32 13.75 -3.51
N GLU A 92 17.74 13.77 -2.29
CA GLU A 92 18.45 14.19 -1.07
C GLU A 92 18.72 13.03 -0.12
N SER A 93 17.78 12.09 0.02
CA SER A 93 17.94 10.97 0.94
C SER A 93 17.06 9.76 0.59
N THR A 94 17.25 8.68 1.35
CA THR A 94 16.51 7.42 1.20
C THR A 94 15.52 7.25 2.34
N PHE A 95 14.30 6.86 2.00
CA PHE A 95 13.23 6.65 2.95
C PHE A 95 12.63 5.26 2.80
N CYS A 96 12.06 4.73 3.88
CA CYS A 96 11.21 3.56 3.88
C CYS A 96 9.80 3.88 4.38
N TYR A 97 8.84 3.07 3.93
CA TYR A 97 7.48 3.13 4.44
C TYR A 97 7.38 2.45 5.80
N VAL A 98 6.58 3.05 6.68
CA VAL A 98 6.19 2.51 8.00
C VAL A 98 4.75 1.99 7.95
N ALA A 99 3.90 2.65 7.16
CA ALA A 99 2.56 2.19 6.82
C ALA A 99 2.50 1.78 5.36
N MET A 100 1.53 0.94 5.00
CA MET A 100 1.44 0.36 3.67
C MET A 100 1.38 1.48 2.61
N PRO A 101 2.29 1.47 1.63
CA PRO A 101 2.19 2.40 0.51
C PRO A 101 0.98 2.04 -0.34
N PHE A 102 0.60 2.95 -1.24
CA PHE A 102 -0.27 2.59 -2.35
C PHE A 102 0.41 1.52 -3.20
N ALA A 103 -0.08 0.29 -3.10
CA ALA A 103 0.48 -0.87 -3.77
C ALA A 103 -0.64 -1.77 -4.29
N LYS A 104 -0.30 -2.68 -5.21
CA LYS A 104 -1.22 -3.71 -5.73
C LYS A 104 -1.50 -4.76 -4.65
N GLU A 105 -2.40 -5.69 -4.93
CA GLU A 105 -2.92 -6.73 -4.01
C GLU A 105 -1.90 -7.81 -3.56
N ARG A 106 -0.59 -7.54 -3.56
CA ARG A 106 0.46 -8.51 -3.20
C ARG A 106 1.07 -8.33 -1.81
N TRP A 107 0.75 -7.25 -1.10
CA TRP A 107 1.59 -6.73 -0.01
C TRP A 107 1.02 -6.99 1.37
N ARG A 108 -0.11 -7.72 1.47
CA ARG A 108 -0.78 -8.00 2.74
C ARG A 108 0.12 -8.77 3.72
N HIS A 109 0.94 -9.69 3.21
CA HIS A 109 1.92 -10.45 4.01
C HIS A 109 2.97 -9.55 4.70
N LEU A 110 3.09 -8.30 4.26
CA LEU A 110 4.01 -7.31 4.83
C LEU A 110 3.38 -6.49 5.97
N SER A 111 2.10 -6.71 6.27
CA SER A 111 1.39 -6.06 7.39
C SER A 111 1.85 -6.61 8.75
N GLU A 112 1.81 -5.78 9.80
CA GLU A 112 2.01 -6.21 11.20
C GLU A 112 0.92 -7.19 11.68
N ALA A 113 -0.27 -7.12 11.10
CA ALA A 113 -1.40 -7.97 11.46
C ALA A 113 -1.32 -9.36 10.79
N ARG A 114 -0.15 -10.00 10.78
CA ARG A 114 -0.01 -11.38 10.28
C ARG A 114 -0.81 -12.32 11.19
N GLY A 115 -2.03 -12.64 10.80
CA GLY A 115 -2.97 -13.54 11.47
C GLY A 115 -3.99 -14.07 10.49
#